data_AF-A0AAN6MZC8-F1
#
_entry.id   AF-A0AAN6MZC8-F1
#
_cell.length_a   1.000
_cell.length_b   1.000
_cell.length_c   1.000
_cell.angle_alpha   90.00
_cell.angle_beta   90.00
_cell.angle_gamma   90.00
#
_symmetry.space_group_name_H-M   'P 1'
#
loop_
_entity.id
_entity.type
_entity.pdbx_description
1 polymer ?
#
loop_
_entity_poly.entity_id
_entity_poly.type
_entity_poly.pdbx_seq_one_letter_code
_entity_poly.pdbx_strand_id
1 'polypeptide(L)'
;MKICVVQTSYEGSNHFAEKFDPLCDPSRYISPDVHQFEHRFVRKASMKEDIDKLCDEEFDIYFSCLWGGPRDNVAGIDAAVYLESKNVPVLTNRADAMRFCNDKHEFYSRVRQHSSPTSPGILLPGNDPGHFPKIVKLSDGANSQSLDFSSICHTQQQLSARIDAVRQGYPDADILVQDYISGAEVNVVVVEMGHNVVALEPVEYIFPDPTPPEEAFLTFENKFMKVGKGSTGIRTKLVTDEPRRSHIRSTAERTFVAAGMQNGSGWCRVDMRVDQDTNDIYVLEINAFPTVFYPKGAYTSDKVVARTYPGGHAALFDMLLATRLIQTGAHKETHRAVATFFDDFSERYEQVWEMPTIVTVRTHMAVSYDWRGTVLDMACGSGFLGHALHDAGYIITAAVTITGVDISPSMASSERARKYYTRPIHIAPMEEFIMTSSEYDHVACFNGFQYLPPVIFTAVLSRMFMLAQKSVSFEVDNMPQEHIDRTNKRVGSPALFNNTPTMARFQTPNGWKRVCEKEQLLFHSPNSGIDVHGVFYRFEREPKEASGDENDFL
;
A
#
# COMPACT_ATOMS: atom_id res chain seq x y z
N MET A 1 17.35 -9.25 3.07
CA MET A 1 17.21 -9.99 1.79
C MET A 1 18.12 -9.35 0.75
N LYS A 2 18.66 -10.15 -0.18
CA LYS A 2 19.36 -9.71 -1.38
C LYS A 2 18.36 -9.66 -2.54
N ILE A 3 18.15 -8.47 -3.10
CA ILE A 3 17.05 -8.15 -4.00
C ILE A 3 17.59 -7.70 -5.35
N CYS A 4 17.18 -8.37 -6.42
CA CYS A 4 17.46 -7.93 -7.78
C CYS A 4 16.45 -6.86 -8.19
N VAL A 5 16.90 -5.63 -8.43
CA VAL A 5 16.10 -4.58 -9.06
C VAL A 5 16.23 -4.73 -10.58
N VAL A 6 15.18 -5.26 -11.21
CA VAL A 6 15.16 -5.54 -12.65
C VAL A 6 14.74 -4.28 -13.40
N GLN A 7 15.67 -3.67 -14.11
CA GLN A 7 15.49 -2.40 -14.82
C GLN A 7 15.31 -2.60 -16.31
N THR A 8 14.46 -1.77 -16.91
CA THR A 8 14.47 -1.58 -18.36
C THR A 8 15.77 -0.87 -18.76
N SER A 9 16.52 -1.43 -19.73
CA SER A 9 17.67 -0.75 -20.33
C SER A 9 17.26 0.09 -21.54
N TYR A 10 17.84 1.28 -21.65
CA TYR A 10 17.76 2.13 -22.83
C TYR A 10 18.87 1.87 -23.86
N GLU A 11 19.86 1.04 -23.52
CA GLU A 11 20.99 0.76 -24.41
C GLU A 11 20.49 0.22 -25.76
N GLY A 12 20.88 0.89 -26.85
CA GLY A 12 20.49 0.53 -28.21
C GLY A 12 19.02 0.82 -28.57
N SER A 13 18.24 1.43 -27.67
CA SER A 13 16.82 1.75 -27.91
C SER A 13 16.61 3.05 -28.70
N ASN A 14 17.52 4.01 -28.61
CA ASN A 14 17.32 5.42 -29.03
C ASN A 14 16.01 6.03 -28.48
N HIS A 15 15.51 5.52 -27.35
CA HIS A 15 14.23 5.93 -26.80
C HIS A 15 14.36 7.30 -26.14
N PHE A 16 13.41 8.21 -26.40
CA PHE A 16 13.49 9.59 -25.89
C PHE A 16 13.56 9.66 -24.35
N ALA A 17 12.93 8.70 -23.67
CA ALA A 17 12.85 8.66 -22.22
C ALA A 17 14.21 8.44 -21.54
N GLU A 18 15.22 7.94 -22.25
CA GLU A 18 16.60 7.78 -21.73
C GLU A 18 17.14 9.07 -21.09
N LYS A 19 16.73 10.24 -21.61
CA LYS A 19 17.17 11.56 -21.11
C LYS A 19 16.40 12.04 -19.88
N PHE A 20 15.26 11.43 -19.57
CA PHE A 20 14.28 11.95 -18.62
C PHE A 20 13.86 10.95 -17.53
N ASP A 21 14.22 9.68 -17.64
CA ASP A 21 13.85 8.62 -16.71
C ASP A 21 14.99 8.33 -15.73
N PRO A 22 15.02 8.98 -14.56
CA PRO A 22 15.91 8.55 -13.49
C PRO A 22 15.49 7.15 -13.03
N LEU A 23 16.46 6.26 -12.83
CA LEU A 23 16.16 4.87 -12.48
C LEU A 23 15.41 4.77 -11.14
N CYS A 24 14.40 3.90 -11.07
CA CYS A 24 13.80 3.46 -9.82
C CYS A 24 14.89 2.82 -8.92
N ASP A 25 14.99 3.19 -7.65
CA ASP A 25 16.03 2.69 -6.76
C ASP A 25 15.58 2.75 -5.29
N PRO A 26 15.13 1.61 -4.73
CA PRO A 26 14.75 1.51 -3.33
C PRO A 26 15.90 1.79 -2.34
N SER A 27 17.17 1.64 -2.75
CA SER A 27 18.33 1.88 -1.86
C SER A 27 18.47 3.35 -1.44
N ARG A 28 17.80 4.28 -2.12
CA ARG A 28 17.69 5.70 -1.72
C ARG A 28 16.93 5.91 -0.41
N TYR A 29 16.11 4.92 -0.04
CA TYR A 29 15.17 4.98 1.07
C TYR A 29 15.42 3.91 2.13
N ILE A 30 16.13 2.82 1.76
CA ILE A 30 16.25 1.61 2.58
C ILE A 30 17.74 1.29 2.76
N SER A 31 18.15 1.14 4.02
CA SER A 31 19.54 0.79 4.36
C SER A 31 19.90 -0.62 3.86
N PRO A 32 21.14 -0.84 3.38
CA PRO A 32 21.66 -2.18 3.05
C PRO A 32 21.64 -3.16 4.24
N ASP A 33 21.59 -2.66 5.48
CA ASP A 33 21.44 -3.50 6.68
C ASP A 33 20.05 -4.14 6.79
N VAL A 34 19.06 -3.61 6.05
CA VAL A 34 17.69 -4.14 5.98
C VAL A 34 17.52 -4.98 4.71
N HIS A 35 17.78 -4.37 3.55
CA HIS A 35 17.71 -5.02 2.24
C HIS A 35 18.87 -4.55 1.37
N GLN A 36 19.55 -5.51 0.73
CA GLN A 36 20.60 -5.23 -0.24
C GLN A 36 19.98 -5.22 -1.63
N PHE A 37 20.12 -4.10 -2.35
CA PHE A 37 19.56 -3.93 -3.70
C PHE A 37 20.68 -3.98 -4.73
N GLU A 38 20.51 -4.84 -5.73
CA GLU A 38 21.42 -4.93 -6.87
C GLU A 38 20.67 -4.73 -8.18
N HIS A 39 21.16 -3.82 -9.02
CA HIS A 39 20.50 -3.46 -10.25
C HIS A 39 20.97 -4.36 -11.39
N ARG A 40 20.03 -4.87 -12.19
CA ARG A 40 20.29 -5.58 -13.45
C ARG A 40 19.46 -4.94 -14.54
N PHE A 41 20.05 -4.75 -15.71
CA PHE A 41 19.46 -4.01 -16.82
C PHE A 41 19.13 -4.96 -17.97
N VAL A 42 17.87 -4.95 -18.42
CA VAL A 42 17.38 -5.83 -19.48
C VAL A 42 17.27 -5.03 -20.78
N ARG A 43 18.09 -5.38 -21.76
CA ARG A 43 18.09 -4.74 -23.09
C ARG A 43 17.11 -5.43 -24.01
N LYS A 44 16.44 -4.67 -24.89
CA LYS A 44 15.48 -5.25 -25.84
C LYS A 44 16.14 -6.29 -26.77
N ALA A 45 17.32 -5.97 -27.29
CA ALA A 45 18.02 -6.82 -28.27
C ALA A 45 18.52 -8.16 -27.70
N SER A 46 18.86 -8.21 -26.40
CA SER A 46 19.42 -9.38 -25.71
C SER A 46 18.55 -9.83 -24.53
N MET A 47 17.25 -9.51 -24.56
CA MET A 47 16.34 -9.65 -23.42
C MET A 47 16.42 -11.02 -22.73
N LYS A 48 16.42 -12.12 -23.50
CA LYS A 48 16.51 -13.48 -22.94
C LYS A 48 17.84 -13.73 -22.24
N GLU A 49 18.94 -13.34 -22.88
CA GLU A 49 20.29 -13.53 -22.35
C GLU A 49 20.48 -12.72 -21.05
N ASP A 50 19.99 -11.48 -21.01
CA ASP A 50 20.09 -10.62 -19.83
C ASP A 50 19.27 -11.20 -18.65
N ILE A 51 18.07 -11.71 -18.93
CA ILE A 51 17.21 -12.35 -17.93
C ILE A 51 17.79 -13.69 -17.46
N ASP A 52 18.33 -14.51 -18.37
CA ASP A 52 18.99 -15.77 -18.02
C ASP A 52 20.14 -15.51 -17.05
N LYS A 53 21.01 -14.56 -17.39
CA LYS A 53 22.16 -14.18 -16.55
C LYS A 53 21.76 -13.69 -15.17
N LEU A 54 20.77 -12.80 -15.06
CA LEU A 54 20.35 -12.31 -13.73
C LEU A 54 19.62 -13.39 -12.92
N CYS A 55 18.99 -14.37 -13.56
CA CYS A 55 18.35 -15.50 -12.88
C CYS A 55 19.33 -16.60 -12.47
N ASP A 56 20.50 -16.68 -13.10
CA ASP A 56 21.60 -17.57 -12.68
C ASP A 56 22.28 -17.07 -11.38
N GLU A 57 22.01 -15.83 -10.97
CA GLU A 57 22.50 -15.25 -9.72
C GLU A 57 21.57 -15.59 -8.53
N GLU A 58 22.16 -15.79 -7.36
CA GLU A 58 21.41 -16.05 -6.13
C GLU A 58 20.81 -14.74 -5.59
N PHE A 59 19.49 -14.55 -5.81
CA PHE A 59 18.66 -13.48 -5.25
C PHE A 59 17.45 -14.06 -4.53
N ASP A 60 17.04 -13.44 -3.43
CA ASP A 60 15.85 -13.86 -2.68
C ASP A 60 14.56 -13.47 -3.44
N ILE A 61 14.58 -12.31 -4.11
CA ILE A 61 13.42 -11.75 -4.79
C ILE A 61 13.79 -10.75 -5.89
N TYR A 62 12.92 -10.62 -6.89
CA TYR A 62 13.09 -9.75 -8.06
C TYR A 62 12.08 -8.61 -8.01
N PHE A 63 12.53 -7.39 -7.73
CA PHE A 63 11.70 -6.19 -7.78
C PHE A 63 11.69 -5.65 -9.21
N SER A 64 10.55 -5.80 -9.89
CA SER A 64 10.41 -5.42 -11.30
C SER A 64 10.18 -3.92 -11.43
N CYS A 65 11.16 -3.23 -12.00
CA CYS A 65 11.06 -1.85 -12.50
C CYS A 65 10.96 -1.83 -14.03
N LEU A 66 10.55 -2.96 -14.63
CA LEU A 66 10.33 -3.05 -16.06
C LEU A 66 9.16 -2.16 -16.45
N TRP A 67 9.36 -1.39 -17.50
CA TRP A 67 8.36 -0.55 -18.14
C TRP A 67 8.52 -0.62 -19.67
N GLY A 68 7.43 -0.33 -20.37
CA GLY A 68 7.38 -0.27 -21.84
C GLY A 68 6.17 -1.03 -22.37
N GLY A 69 5.33 -0.33 -23.14
CA GLY A 69 4.20 -0.88 -23.86
C GLY A 69 4.61 -1.46 -25.23
N PRO A 70 3.63 -1.95 -26.01
CA PRO A 70 3.89 -2.60 -27.30
C PRO A 70 4.63 -1.72 -28.33
N ARG A 71 4.47 -0.39 -28.24
CA ARG A 71 5.11 0.58 -29.14
C ARG A 71 6.50 1.03 -28.68
N ASP A 72 6.85 0.81 -27.43
CA ASP A 72 8.11 1.34 -26.90
C ASP A 72 9.29 0.49 -27.38
N ASN A 73 10.39 1.15 -27.77
CA ASN A 73 11.59 0.47 -28.22
C ASN A 73 12.48 -0.05 -27.06
N VAL A 74 11.85 -0.56 -26.01
CA VAL A 74 12.51 -1.17 -24.85
C VAL A 74 11.98 -2.59 -24.62
N ALA A 75 12.56 -3.33 -23.67
CA ALA A 75 12.21 -4.73 -23.44
C ALA A 75 10.79 -4.93 -22.88
N GLY A 76 10.36 -4.04 -21.97
CA GLY A 76 8.97 -3.86 -21.53
C GLY A 76 8.23 -5.14 -21.15
N ILE A 77 7.00 -5.27 -21.64
CA ILE A 77 6.09 -6.40 -21.38
C ILE A 77 6.74 -7.76 -21.70
N ASP A 78 7.52 -7.87 -22.78
CA ASP A 78 8.13 -9.15 -23.17
C ASP A 78 9.17 -9.63 -22.17
N ALA A 79 9.93 -8.69 -21.58
CA ALA A 79 10.85 -8.99 -20.48
C ALA A 79 10.11 -9.49 -19.25
N ALA A 80 8.99 -8.85 -18.89
CA ALA A 80 8.18 -9.28 -17.75
C ALA A 80 7.64 -10.70 -17.95
N VAL A 81 7.13 -11.02 -19.15
CA VAL A 81 6.67 -12.39 -19.49
C VAL A 81 7.82 -13.39 -19.34
N TYR A 82 8.99 -13.07 -19.87
CA TYR A 82 10.11 -14.01 -19.84
C TYR A 82 10.66 -14.20 -18.42
N LEU A 83 10.76 -13.13 -17.62
CA LEU A 83 11.14 -13.20 -16.21
C LEU A 83 10.18 -14.08 -15.40
N GLU A 84 8.87 -13.89 -15.57
CA GLU A 84 7.87 -14.71 -14.89
C GLU A 84 7.97 -16.19 -15.30
N SER A 85 8.32 -16.49 -16.55
CA SER A 85 8.52 -17.86 -17.03
C SER A 85 9.66 -18.61 -16.33
N LYS A 86 10.56 -17.90 -15.66
CA LYS A 86 11.65 -18.48 -14.85
C LYS A 86 11.19 -18.99 -13.49
N ASN A 87 9.92 -18.75 -13.11
CA ASN A 87 9.37 -19.11 -11.80
C ASN A 87 10.12 -18.49 -10.61
N VAL A 88 10.79 -17.36 -10.84
CA VAL A 88 11.39 -16.57 -9.77
C VAL A 88 10.31 -15.72 -9.08
N PRO A 89 10.46 -15.41 -7.77
CA PRO A 89 9.51 -14.54 -7.09
C PRO A 89 9.69 -13.10 -7.58
N VAL A 90 8.69 -12.60 -8.32
CA VAL A 90 8.65 -11.23 -8.83
C VAL A 90 7.71 -10.38 -7.98
N LEU A 91 8.16 -9.18 -7.63
CA LEU A 91 7.33 -8.13 -7.03
C LEU A 91 7.01 -7.07 -8.06
N THR A 92 5.73 -6.67 -8.08
CA THR A 92 5.19 -5.57 -8.89
C THR A 92 5.37 -5.73 -10.40
N ASN A 93 4.74 -4.85 -11.18
CA ASN A 93 4.88 -4.77 -12.65
C ASN A 93 4.85 -6.14 -13.36
N ARG A 94 3.84 -6.95 -13.00
CA ARG A 94 3.61 -8.22 -13.67
C ARG A 94 3.17 -8.02 -15.11
N ALA A 95 3.47 -8.98 -15.97
CA ALA A 95 3.24 -8.88 -17.40
C ALA A 95 1.76 -8.69 -17.76
N ASP A 96 0.86 -9.35 -17.03
CA ASP A 96 -0.59 -9.23 -17.20
C ASP A 96 -1.10 -7.82 -16.85
N ALA A 97 -0.68 -7.28 -15.71
CA ALA A 97 -0.95 -5.91 -15.28
C ALA A 97 -0.43 -4.89 -16.30
N MET A 98 0.82 -5.05 -16.75
CA MET A 98 1.42 -4.18 -17.76
C MET A 98 0.66 -4.23 -19.09
N ARG A 99 0.28 -5.43 -19.57
CA ARG A 99 -0.53 -5.58 -20.80
C ARG A 99 -1.87 -4.88 -20.67
N PHE A 100 -2.58 -5.13 -19.58
CA PHE A 100 -3.89 -4.57 -19.33
C PHE A 100 -3.87 -3.04 -19.23
N CYS A 101 -2.90 -2.46 -18.51
CA CYS A 101 -2.72 -1.01 -18.41
C CYS A 101 -2.40 -0.33 -19.75
N ASN A 102 -1.85 -1.07 -20.72
CA ASN A 102 -1.56 -0.56 -22.07
C ASN A 102 -2.68 -0.86 -23.07
N ASP A 103 -3.81 -1.45 -22.65
CA ASP A 103 -4.99 -1.67 -23.50
C ASP A 103 -6.21 -0.94 -22.91
N LYS A 104 -6.42 0.30 -23.37
CA LYS A 104 -7.55 1.11 -22.88
C LYS A 104 -8.89 0.51 -23.26
N HIS A 105 -9.01 -0.18 -24.40
CA HIS A 105 -10.27 -0.78 -24.80
C HIS A 105 -10.66 -1.91 -23.86
N GLU A 106 -9.72 -2.80 -23.55
CA GLU A 106 -9.93 -3.87 -22.59
C GLU A 106 -10.19 -3.32 -21.17
N PHE A 107 -9.46 -2.27 -20.75
CA PHE A 107 -9.73 -1.58 -19.49
C PHE A 107 -11.18 -1.10 -19.39
N TYR A 108 -11.64 -0.29 -20.35
CA TYR A 108 -13.01 0.23 -20.32
C TYR A 108 -14.04 -0.89 -20.46
N SER A 109 -13.81 -1.89 -21.31
CA SER A 109 -14.71 -3.03 -21.47
C SER A 109 -14.90 -3.77 -20.15
N ARG A 110 -13.80 -4.13 -19.48
CA ARG A 110 -13.81 -4.88 -18.24
C ARG A 110 -14.43 -4.10 -17.09
N VAL A 111 -14.08 -2.83 -16.93
CA VAL A 111 -14.65 -1.99 -15.86
C VAL A 111 -16.14 -1.73 -16.10
N ARG A 112 -16.59 -1.51 -17.35
CA ARG A 112 -18.02 -1.36 -17.67
C ARG A 112 -18.84 -2.59 -17.29
N GLN A 113 -18.32 -3.79 -17.49
CA GLN A 113 -19.00 -5.04 -17.14
C GLN A 113 -19.22 -5.19 -15.61
N HIS A 114 -18.39 -4.55 -14.80
CA HIS A 114 -18.47 -4.59 -13.33
C HIS A 114 -19.35 -3.47 -12.74
N SER A 115 -19.86 -2.55 -13.57
CA SER A 115 -20.84 -1.56 -13.14
C SER A 115 -22.23 -2.20 -13.03
N SER A 116 -22.67 -2.48 -11.80
CA SER A 116 -23.97 -3.10 -11.47
C SER A 116 -24.98 -2.06 -10.96
N PRO A 117 -26.31 -2.24 -11.14
CA PRO A 117 -27.34 -1.36 -10.58
C PRO A 117 -27.30 -1.19 -9.05
N THR A 118 -26.64 -2.09 -8.31
CA THR A 118 -26.55 -2.06 -6.84
C THR A 118 -25.29 -1.39 -6.29
N SER A 119 -24.39 -0.91 -7.15
CA SER A 119 -23.22 -0.11 -6.79
C SER A 119 -23.19 1.11 -7.73
N PRO A 120 -23.20 2.37 -7.24
CA PRO A 120 -23.12 3.52 -8.14
C PRO A 120 -21.89 3.31 -9.05
N GLY A 121 -22.17 3.18 -10.35
CA GLY A 121 -21.23 2.63 -11.32
C GLY A 121 -19.91 3.37 -11.29
N ILE A 122 -18.82 2.66 -11.58
CA ILE A 122 -17.56 3.34 -11.90
C ILE A 122 -17.83 4.13 -13.17
N LEU A 123 -17.78 5.46 -13.08
CA LEU A 123 -18.03 6.31 -14.23
C LEU A 123 -16.80 6.32 -15.12
N LEU A 124 -17.03 6.12 -16.41
CA LEU A 124 -16.01 6.10 -17.44
C LEU A 124 -16.41 7.12 -18.50
N PRO A 125 -15.45 7.85 -19.10
CA PRO A 125 -15.78 8.76 -20.19
C PRO A 125 -16.52 8.04 -21.32
N GLY A 126 -17.62 8.65 -21.75
CA GLY A 126 -18.46 8.20 -22.86
C GLY A 126 -17.86 8.51 -24.22
N ASN A 127 -18.67 8.37 -25.25
CA ASN A 127 -18.43 8.95 -26.56
C ASN A 127 -19.78 9.34 -27.17
N ASP A 128 -20.48 10.23 -26.47
CA ASP A 128 -21.87 10.53 -26.77
C ASP A 128 -21.98 11.31 -28.10
N PRO A 129 -22.83 10.87 -29.05
CA PRO A 129 -22.98 11.56 -30.33
C PRO A 129 -23.39 13.01 -30.17
N GLY A 130 -22.60 13.93 -30.74
CA GLY A 130 -22.86 15.37 -30.68
C GLY A 130 -22.48 16.06 -29.36
N HIS A 131 -22.01 15.33 -28.36
CA HIS A 131 -21.48 15.90 -27.12
C HIS A 131 -20.03 16.36 -27.34
N PHE A 132 -19.76 17.64 -27.13
CA PHE A 132 -18.43 18.25 -27.18
C PHE A 132 -18.17 19.07 -25.91
N PRO A 133 -16.92 19.22 -25.47
CA PRO A 133 -15.68 18.80 -26.15
C PRO A 133 -15.38 17.29 -26.06
N LYS A 134 -14.59 16.79 -27.02
CA LYS A 134 -14.09 15.41 -27.08
C LYS A 134 -12.56 15.39 -27.04
N ILE A 135 -11.98 14.34 -26.47
CA ILE A 135 -10.55 14.07 -26.51
C ILE A 135 -10.24 12.92 -27.47
N VAL A 136 -9.21 13.10 -28.30
CA VAL A 136 -8.67 12.06 -29.20
C VAL A 136 -7.32 11.59 -28.67
N LYS A 137 -7.20 10.28 -28.41
CA LYS A 137 -5.96 9.67 -27.88
C LYS A 137 -5.69 8.31 -28.51
N LEU A 138 -4.45 7.82 -28.41
CA LEU A 138 -4.12 6.45 -28.77
C LEU A 138 -4.66 5.47 -27.72
N SER A 139 -5.26 4.37 -28.16
CA SER A 139 -5.77 3.31 -27.29
C SER A 139 -4.64 2.68 -26.45
N ASP A 140 -3.47 2.48 -27.05
CA ASP A 140 -2.27 1.92 -26.43
C ASP A 140 -1.20 2.97 -26.07
N GLY A 141 -1.53 4.26 -26.17
CA GLY A 141 -0.60 5.34 -25.86
C GLY A 141 -0.29 5.46 -24.37
N ALA A 142 0.97 5.70 -24.03
CA ALA A 142 1.40 6.01 -22.66
C ALA A 142 1.97 7.43 -22.57
N ASN A 143 2.17 7.93 -21.35
CA ASN A 143 2.93 9.16 -21.07
C ASN A 143 2.43 10.43 -21.77
N SER A 144 1.17 10.45 -22.22
CA SER A 144 0.61 11.56 -23.01
C SER A 144 1.36 11.84 -24.32
N GLN A 145 2.11 10.88 -24.88
CA GLN A 145 3.00 11.09 -26.05
C GLN A 145 2.28 11.67 -27.28
N SER A 146 1.01 11.32 -27.49
CA SER A 146 0.20 11.81 -28.61
C SER A 146 -0.69 13.01 -28.24
N LEU A 147 -0.56 13.56 -27.02
CA LEU A 147 -1.46 14.57 -26.50
C LEU A 147 -0.83 15.96 -26.46
N ASP A 148 -1.54 16.88 -27.07
CA ASP A 148 -1.32 18.33 -27.10
C ASP A 148 -2.68 19.04 -26.97
N PHE A 149 -2.71 20.37 -26.87
CA PHE A 149 -3.97 21.11 -26.69
C PHE A 149 -4.97 20.93 -27.85
N SER A 150 -4.53 20.61 -29.07
CA SER A 150 -5.43 20.28 -30.19
C SER A 150 -6.08 18.90 -30.08
N SER A 151 -5.73 18.12 -29.04
CA SER A 151 -6.38 16.84 -28.74
C SER A 151 -7.79 17.03 -28.19
N ILE A 152 -8.11 18.23 -27.67
CA ILE A 152 -9.45 18.61 -27.24
C ILE A 152 -10.17 19.26 -28.43
N CYS A 153 -11.23 18.61 -28.89
CA CYS A 153 -12.01 18.97 -30.06
C CYS A 153 -13.38 19.47 -29.62
N HIS A 154 -13.75 20.70 -29.99
CA HIS A 154 -15.04 21.31 -29.66
C HIS A 154 -16.10 21.14 -30.75
N THR A 155 -15.72 20.65 -31.92
CA THR A 155 -16.63 20.45 -33.06
C THR A 155 -16.32 19.17 -33.81
N GLN A 156 -17.30 18.67 -34.57
CA GLN A 156 -17.13 17.51 -35.43
C GLN A 156 -16.03 17.70 -36.48
N GLN A 157 -15.83 18.94 -36.96
CA GLN A 157 -14.78 19.26 -37.91
C GLN A 157 -13.39 19.14 -37.27
N GLN A 158 -13.21 19.69 -36.06
CA GLN A 158 -11.96 19.56 -35.30
C GLN A 158 -11.67 18.10 -34.97
N LEU A 159 -12.68 17.34 -34.56
CA LEU A 159 -12.57 15.90 -34.27
C LEU A 159 -12.06 15.14 -35.50
N SER A 160 -12.67 15.36 -36.66
CA SER A 160 -12.29 14.66 -37.90
C SER A 160 -10.84 15.00 -38.29
N ALA A 161 -10.47 16.28 -38.23
CA ALA A 161 -9.11 16.73 -38.51
C ALA A 161 -8.08 16.14 -37.53
N ARG A 162 -8.41 16.05 -36.23
CA ARG A 162 -7.51 15.48 -35.23
C ARG A 162 -7.33 13.97 -35.42
N ILE A 163 -8.40 13.24 -35.73
CA ILE A 163 -8.32 11.81 -36.06
C ILE A 163 -7.38 11.59 -37.26
N ASP A 164 -7.53 12.38 -38.32
CA ASP A 164 -6.69 12.25 -39.51
C ASP A 164 -5.22 12.57 -39.21
N ALA A 165 -4.96 13.61 -38.41
CA ALA A 165 -3.61 13.96 -37.97
C ALA A 165 -2.96 12.84 -37.13
N VAL A 166 -3.71 12.26 -36.18
CA VAL A 166 -3.23 11.14 -35.36
C VAL A 166 -2.96 9.90 -36.22
N ARG A 167 -3.84 9.57 -37.18
CA ARG A 167 -3.62 8.45 -38.13
C ARG A 167 -2.40 8.66 -39.02
N GLN A 168 -2.12 9.89 -39.44
CA GLN A 168 -0.92 10.19 -40.22
C GLN A 168 0.36 9.99 -39.40
N GLY A 169 0.35 10.37 -38.12
CA GLY A 169 1.49 10.18 -37.22
C GLY A 169 1.64 8.73 -36.73
N TYR A 170 0.53 8.01 -36.61
CA TYR A 170 0.45 6.64 -36.08
C TYR A 170 -0.46 5.75 -36.95
N PRO A 171 -0.02 5.33 -38.16
CA PRO A 171 -0.87 4.61 -39.12
C PRO A 171 -1.44 3.28 -38.59
N ASP A 172 -0.68 2.61 -37.73
CA ASP A 172 -1.03 1.29 -37.18
C ASP A 172 -1.61 1.39 -35.75
N ALA A 173 -2.11 2.57 -35.35
CA ALA A 173 -2.65 2.77 -34.02
C ALA A 173 -4.16 2.87 -34.00
N ASP A 174 -4.77 2.14 -33.07
CA ASP A 174 -6.17 2.27 -32.76
C ASP A 174 -6.40 3.56 -31.97
N ILE A 175 -7.35 4.36 -32.44
CA ILE A 175 -7.68 5.66 -31.87
C ILE A 175 -8.91 5.52 -30.98
N LEU A 176 -8.79 6.10 -29.79
CA LEU A 176 -9.86 6.22 -28.83
C LEU A 176 -10.38 7.66 -28.80
N VAL A 177 -11.69 7.82 -28.99
CA VAL A 177 -12.40 9.10 -28.89
C VAL A 177 -13.31 9.02 -27.67
N GLN A 178 -13.23 10.03 -26.80
CA GLN A 178 -14.05 10.11 -25.60
C GLN A 178 -14.59 11.51 -25.36
N ASP A 179 -15.67 11.62 -24.61
CA ASP A 179 -16.11 12.90 -24.06
C ASP A 179 -15.05 13.44 -23.10
N TYR A 180 -14.70 14.72 -23.23
CA TYR A 180 -13.73 15.36 -22.36
C TYR A 180 -14.42 15.79 -21.06
N ILE A 181 -13.87 15.35 -19.93
CA ILE A 181 -14.39 15.68 -18.60
C ILE A 181 -13.72 16.96 -18.12
N SER A 182 -14.44 18.07 -18.14
CA SER A 182 -13.91 19.36 -17.67
C SER A 182 -13.88 19.40 -16.15
N GLY A 183 -12.73 19.74 -15.55
CA GLY A 183 -12.59 19.84 -14.10
C GLY A 183 -11.24 19.34 -13.59
N ALA A 184 -11.17 18.94 -12.32
CA ALA A 184 -9.90 18.64 -11.64
C ALA A 184 -9.31 17.30 -12.08
N GLU A 185 -7.99 17.27 -12.33
CA GLU A 185 -7.24 16.03 -12.57
C GLU A 185 -6.69 15.50 -11.24
N VAL A 186 -7.11 14.28 -10.87
CA VAL A 186 -6.71 13.64 -9.61
C VAL A 186 -6.14 12.25 -9.87
N ASN A 187 -5.21 11.81 -9.02
CA ASN A 187 -4.74 10.42 -9.04
C ASN A 187 -4.57 9.84 -7.64
N VAL A 188 -4.58 8.51 -7.59
CA VAL A 188 -4.45 7.74 -6.36
C VAL A 188 -3.55 6.54 -6.61
N VAL A 189 -2.54 6.34 -5.76
CA VAL A 189 -1.83 5.05 -5.72
C VAL A 189 -2.67 4.06 -4.91
N VAL A 190 -2.99 2.91 -5.50
CA VAL A 190 -3.66 1.79 -4.85
C VAL A 190 -2.64 0.69 -4.64
N VAL A 191 -2.55 0.18 -3.41
CA VAL A 191 -1.58 -0.83 -2.98
C VAL A 191 -2.33 -2.08 -2.54
N GLU A 192 -1.84 -3.24 -2.95
CA GLU A 192 -2.29 -4.52 -2.41
C GLU A 192 -1.74 -4.72 -1.00
N MET A 193 -2.64 -5.02 -0.05
CA MET A 193 -2.32 -5.32 1.34
C MET A 193 -2.91 -6.70 1.67
N GLY A 194 -2.08 -7.73 1.65
CA GLY A 194 -2.53 -9.12 1.71
C GLY A 194 -3.42 -9.48 0.52
N HIS A 195 -4.69 -9.83 0.79
CA HIS A 195 -5.70 -10.09 -0.25
C HIS A 195 -6.64 -8.89 -0.48
N ASN A 196 -6.42 -7.78 0.21
CA ASN A 196 -7.21 -6.57 0.07
C ASN A 196 -6.46 -5.50 -0.74
N VAL A 197 -7.14 -4.43 -1.12
CA VAL A 197 -6.55 -3.25 -1.75
C VAL A 197 -6.85 -2.01 -0.94
N VAL A 198 -5.89 -1.09 -0.89
CA VAL A 198 -6.00 0.15 -0.13
C VAL A 198 -5.52 1.30 -1.00
N ALA A 199 -6.38 2.28 -1.22
CA ALA A 199 -6.02 3.56 -1.81
C ALA A 199 -5.23 4.39 -0.79
N LEU A 200 -4.08 4.91 -1.20
CA LEU A 200 -3.34 5.95 -0.48
C LEU A 200 -4.08 7.30 -0.57
N GLU A 201 -3.44 8.37 -0.10
CA GLU A 201 -4.03 9.70 -0.17
C GLU A 201 -4.11 10.21 -1.62
N PRO A 202 -5.29 10.70 -2.07
CA PRO A 202 -5.47 11.31 -3.37
C PRO A 202 -4.68 12.61 -3.51
N VAL A 203 -4.21 12.86 -4.74
CA VAL A 203 -3.58 14.12 -5.12
C VAL A 203 -4.31 14.76 -6.28
N GLU A 204 -4.39 16.08 -6.26
CA GLU A 204 -4.93 16.92 -7.32
C GLU A 204 -3.82 17.74 -7.97
N TYR A 205 -3.86 17.84 -9.31
CA TYR A 205 -2.99 18.75 -10.06
C TYR A 205 -3.61 20.15 -10.11
N ILE A 206 -2.84 21.13 -9.65
CA ILE A 206 -3.21 22.55 -9.64
C ILE A 206 -2.46 23.24 -10.78
N PHE A 207 -3.20 23.67 -11.79
CA PHE A 207 -2.67 24.41 -12.93
C PHE A 207 -2.59 25.91 -12.58
N PRO A 208 -1.57 26.65 -13.09
CA PRO A 208 -1.41 28.06 -12.75
C PRO A 208 -2.48 28.94 -13.39
N ASP A 209 -2.89 30.00 -12.71
CA ASP A 209 -3.81 30.98 -13.30
C ASP A 209 -3.10 31.95 -14.26
N PRO A 210 -3.73 32.31 -15.40
CA PRO A 210 -4.92 31.69 -15.97
C PRO A 210 -4.59 30.44 -16.81
N THR A 211 -5.20 29.29 -16.52
CA THR A 211 -5.21 28.11 -17.40
C THR A 211 -6.66 27.81 -17.82
N PRO A 212 -6.99 27.82 -19.13
CA PRO A 212 -8.32 27.43 -19.59
C PRO A 212 -8.65 25.97 -19.22
N PRO A 213 -9.91 25.63 -18.89
CA PRO A 213 -10.31 24.25 -18.54
C PRO A 213 -9.93 23.18 -19.58
N GLU A 214 -9.96 23.54 -20.86
CA GLU A 214 -9.56 22.71 -22.00
C GLU A 214 -8.04 22.53 -22.15
N GLU A 215 -7.24 23.33 -21.46
CA GLU A 215 -5.77 23.20 -21.39
C GLU A 215 -5.31 22.64 -20.03
N ALA A 216 -6.22 22.55 -19.05
CA ALA A 216 -5.99 22.01 -17.71
C ALA A 216 -5.95 20.46 -17.70
N PHE A 217 -4.98 19.90 -18.43
CA PHE A 217 -4.65 18.48 -18.42
C PHE A 217 -3.16 18.25 -18.70
N LEU A 218 -2.64 17.11 -18.25
CA LEU A 218 -1.21 16.82 -18.39
C LEU A 218 -0.81 16.33 -19.79
N THR A 219 -0.22 17.22 -20.60
CA THR A 219 0.44 16.89 -21.88
C THR A 219 1.85 16.33 -21.68
N PHE A 220 2.42 15.70 -22.72
CA PHE A 220 3.82 15.25 -22.69
C PHE A 220 4.79 16.40 -22.37
N GLU A 221 4.54 17.57 -22.97
CA GLU A 221 5.39 18.75 -22.79
C GLU A 221 5.42 19.22 -21.33
N ASN A 222 4.26 19.28 -20.69
CA ASN A 222 4.14 19.72 -19.30
C ASN A 222 4.59 18.64 -18.30
N LYS A 223 4.51 17.34 -18.67
CA LYS A 223 5.03 16.23 -17.86
C LYS A 223 6.56 16.12 -17.87
N PHE A 224 7.21 16.31 -19.02
CA PHE A 224 8.63 15.95 -19.19
C PHE A 224 9.52 17.10 -19.67
N MET A 225 9.05 17.97 -20.56
CA MET A 225 9.92 18.95 -21.23
C MET A 225 10.11 20.26 -20.45
N LYS A 226 9.13 20.61 -19.60
CA LYS A 226 9.12 21.84 -18.80
C LYS A 226 9.39 21.62 -17.30
N VAL A 227 9.37 20.37 -16.83
CA VAL A 227 9.75 20.00 -15.45
C VAL A 227 11.26 20.19 -15.29
N GLY A 228 11.68 21.03 -14.34
CA GLY A 228 13.09 21.41 -14.13
C GLY A 228 13.52 22.75 -14.76
N LYS A 229 12.68 23.36 -15.61
CA LYS A 229 12.90 24.73 -16.13
C LYS A 229 12.10 25.81 -15.38
N GLY A 230 11.37 25.42 -14.34
CA GLY A 230 10.47 26.30 -13.58
C GLY A 230 9.25 26.80 -14.37
N SER A 231 8.96 26.19 -15.53
CA SER A 231 8.13 26.83 -16.58
C SER A 231 6.68 26.35 -16.67
N THR A 232 6.24 25.31 -15.96
CA THR A 232 4.83 24.86 -16.03
C THR A 232 3.93 25.54 -15.01
N GLY A 233 4.45 25.94 -13.84
CA GLY A 233 3.64 26.41 -12.71
C GLY A 233 2.68 25.37 -12.11
N ILE A 234 2.64 24.13 -12.64
CA ILE A 234 1.75 23.06 -12.18
C ILE A 234 2.26 22.52 -10.86
N ARG A 235 1.39 22.48 -9.85
CA ARG A 235 1.67 21.97 -8.52
C ARG A 235 0.77 20.79 -8.21
N THR A 236 1.08 20.05 -7.15
CA THR A 236 0.21 18.97 -6.66
C THR A 236 -0.17 19.23 -5.22
N LYS A 237 -1.44 19.00 -4.88
CA LYS A 237 -2.01 19.18 -3.55
C LYS A 237 -2.66 17.86 -3.10
N LEU A 238 -2.52 17.48 -1.83
CA LEU A 238 -3.33 16.41 -1.24
C LEU A 238 -4.80 16.83 -1.20
N VAL A 239 -5.71 15.94 -1.59
CA VAL A 239 -7.15 16.18 -1.43
C VAL A 239 -7.55 15.81 0.00
N THR A 240 -7.90 16.80 0.81
CA THR A 240 -8.15 16.66 2.25
C THR A 240 -9.62 16.83 2.62
N ASP A 241 -10.45 17.35 1.72
CA ASP A 241 -11.86 17.64 1.95
C ASP A 241 -12.74 16.38 1.86
N GLU A 242 -13.62 16.19 2.87
CA GLU A 242 -14.60 15.11 2.89
C GLU A 242 -16.00 15.64 2.48
N PRO A 243 -16.82 14.85 1.76
CA PRO A 243 -16.64 13.42 1.42
C PRO A 243 -15.84 13.16 0.14
N ARG A 244 -15.36 14.21 -0.56
CA ARG A 244 -14.67 14.11 -1.86
C ARG A 244 -13.47 13.16 -1.80
N ARG A 245 -12.60 13.34 -0.81
CA ARG A 245 -11.43 12.49 -0.57
C ARG A 245 -11.82 11.01 -0.46
N SER A 246 -12.79 10.67 0.39
CA SER A 246 -13.23 9.28 0.56
C SER A 246 -13.87 8.70 -0.71
N HIS A 247 -14.64 9.49 -1.46
CA HIS A 247 -15.22 9.05 -2.73
C HIS A 247 -14.17 8.78 -3.81
N ILE A 248 -13.11 9.61 -3.90
CA ILE A 248 -12.00 9.39 -4.83
C ILE A 248 -11.26 8.10 -4.47
N ARG A 249 -10.93 7.89 -3.18
CA ARG A 249 -10.25 6.67 -2.71
C ARG A 249 -11.08 5.41 -2.99
N SER A 250 -12.37 5.43 -2.62
CA SER A 250 -13.27 4.30 -2.86
C SER A 250 -13.45 4.00 -4.36
N THR A 251 -13.49 5.03 -5.21
CA THR A 251 -13.57 4.84 -6.67
C THR A 251 -12.30 4.21 -7.22
N ALA A 252 -11.12 4.61 -6.73
CA ALA A 252 -9.86 3.99 -7.13
C ALA A 252 -9.79 2.50 -6.72
N GLU A 253 -10.15 2.17 -5.48
CA GLU A 253 -10.17 0.78 -4.97
C GLU A 253 -11.14 -0.09 -5.78
N ARG A 254 -12.39 0.37 -5.98
CA ARG A 254 -13.38 -0.37 -6.78
C ARG A 254 -12.92 -0.57 -8.21
N THR A 255 -12.27 0.43 -8.81
CA THR A 255 -11.73 0.32 -10.18
C THR A 255 -10.62 -0.70 -10.26
N PHE A 256 -9.69 -0.70 -9.30
CA PHE A 256 -8.61 -1.67 -9.23
C PHE A 256 -9.14 -3.11 -9.16
N VAL A 257 -10.17 -3.34 -8.33
CA VAL A 257 -10.87 -4.63 -8.21
C VAL A 257 -11.60 -4.98 -9.52
N ALA A 258 -12.39 -4.07 -10.06
CA ALA A 258 -13.16 -4.27 -11.31
C ALA A 258 -12.27 -4.56 -12.52
N ALA A 259 -11.07 -3.98 -12.54
CA ALA A 259 -10.05 -4.23 -13.55
C ALA A 259 -9.37 -5.61 -13.41
N GLY A 260 -9.54 -6.28 -12.27
CA GLY A 260 -8.89 -7.55 -11.97
C GLY A 260 -7.40 -7.41 -11.67
N MET A 261 -6.98 -6.26 -11.13
CA MET A 261 -5.57 -5.97 -10.86
C MET A 261 -5.04 -6.56 -9.54
N GLN A 262 -5.86 -7.34 -8.84
CA GLN A 262 -5.50 -8.00 -7.58
C GLN A 262 -4.69 -9.29 -7.83
N ASN A 263 -4.00 -9.75 -6.78
CA ASN A 263 -3.20 -10.97 -6.71
C ASN A 263 -1.89 -10.94 -7.50
N GLY A 264 -1.14 -9.83 -7.39
CA GLY A 264 0.27 -9.82 -7.77
C GLY A 264 0.77 -8.55 -8.45
N SER A 265 -0.10 -7.58 -8.74
CA SER A 265 0.33 -6.28 -9.26
C SER A 265 1.13 -5.49 -8.21
N GLY A 266 0.88 -5.74 -6.92
CA GLY A 266 1.47 -5.06 -5.76
C GLY A 266 0.94 -3.65 -5.57
N TRP A 267 0.90 -2.85 -6.65
CA TRP A 267 0.32 -1.52 -6.69
C TRP A 267 -0.12 -1.14 -8.11
N CYS A 268 -0.88 -0.06 -8.24
CA CYS A 268 -1.05 0.72 -9.47
C CYS A 268 -1.39 2.17 -9.10
N ARG A 269 -1.31 3.09 -10.05
CA ARG A 269 -1.94 4.41 -9.94
C ARG A 269 -3.24 4.42 -10.74
N VAL A 270 -4.33 4.92 -10.15
CA VAL A 270 -5.59 5.16 -10.84
C VAL A 270 -5.70 6.66 -11.12
N ASP A 271 -5.83 7.00 -12.40
CA ASP A 271 -5.94 8.38 -12.87
C ASP A 271 -7.40 8.70 -13.17
N MET A 272 -7.88 9.84 -12.66
CA MET A 272 -9.29 10.22 -12.67
C MET A 272 -9.45 11.71 -12.98
N ARG A 273 -10.66 12.11 -13.40
CA ARG A 273 -11.10 13.50 -13.40
C ARG A 273 -12.36 13.68 -12.59
N VAL A 274 -12.42 14.78 -11.85
CA VAL A 274 -13.62 15.22 -11.14
C VAL A 274 -14.27 16.30 -11.98
N ASP A 275 -15.47 16.03 -12.47
CA ASP A 275 -16.23 16.98 -13.27
C ASP A 275 -16.57 18.24 -12.46
N GLN A 276 -16.33 19.42 -13.02
CA GLN A 276 -16.50 20.68 -12.30
C GLN A 276 -17.97 21.05 -12.05
N ASP A 277 -18.89 20.56 -12.90
CA ASP A 277 -20.30 20.94 -12.86
C ASP A 277 -21.09 19.94 -12.00
N THR A 278 -20.78 18.64 -12.11
CA THR A 278 -21.50 17.59 -11.39
C THR A 278 -20.78 17.06 -10.16
N ASN A 279 -19.46 17.29 -10.02
CA ASN A 279 -18.57 16.64 -9.06
C ASN A 279 -18.47 15.12 -9.21
N ASP A 280 -18.92 14.57 -10.35
CA ASP A 280 -18.78 13.15 -10.65
C ASP A 280 -17.32 12.78 -10.92
N ILE A 281 -16.93 11.58 -10.48
CA ILE A 281 -15.56 11.09 -10.60
C ILE A 281 -15.49 10.09 -11.76
N TYR A 282 -14.82 10.49 -12.84
CA TYR A 282 -14.61 9.67 -14.04
C TYR A 282 -13.22 9.05 -14.02
N VAL A 283 -13.14 7.73 -14.19
CA VAL A 283 -11.87 7.02 -14.25
C VAL A 283 -11.32 7.03 -15.67
N LEU A 284 -10.10 7.51 -15.81
CA LEU A 284 -9.42 7.64 -17.08
C LEU A 284 -8.61 6.40 -17.42
N GLU A 285 -7.73 5.96 -16.52
CA GLU A 285 -6.84 4.83 -16.76
C GLU A 285 -6.27 4.27 -15.45
N ILE A 286 -5.65 3.09 -15.55
CA ILE A 286 -4.79 2.51 -14.52
C ILE A 286 -3.38 2.43 -15.08
N ASN A 287 -2.42 2.90 -14.30
CA ASN A 287 -1.00 2.83 -14.60
C ASN A 287 -0.31 1.84 -13.65
N ALA A 288 0.26 0.78 -14.19
CA ALA A 288 0.99 -0.24 -13.42
C ALA A 288 2.27 0.31 -12.74
N PHE A 289 2.73 1.49 -13.14
CA PHE A 289 4.00 2.07 -12.72
C PHE A 289 3.81 3.46 -12.06
N PRO A 290 3.54 3.51 -10.75
CA PRO A 290 3.22 4.75 -10.06
C PRO A 290 4.43 5.69 -9.84
N THR A 291 5.64 5.41 -10.34
CA THR A 291 6.87 6.20 -10.06
C THR A 291 7.14 6.37 -8.55
N VAL A 292 7.30 5.24 -7.85
CA VAL A 292 7.69 5.18 -6.43
C VAL A 292 9.12 4.61 -6.34
N PHE A 293 9.91 5.08 -5.37
CA PHE A 293 11.35 4.86 -5.21
C PHE A 293 12.24 5.61 -6.22
N TYR A 294 11.77 6.74 -6.73
CA TYR A 294 12.51 7.64 -7.59
C TYR A 294 13.31 8.67 -6.76
N PRO A 295 14.14 9.55 -7.35
CA PRO A 295 14.87 10.56 -6.59
C PRO A 295 13.96 11.39 -5.68
N LYS A 296 14.41 11.63 -4.45
CA LYS A 296 13.61 12.28 -3.40
C LYS A 296 13.04 13.62 -3.87
N GLY A 297 11.73 13.78 -3.73
CA GLY A 297 11.01 15.00 -4.10
C GLY A 297 10.79 15.20 -5.59
N ALA A 298 11.20 14.26 -6.46
CA ALA A 298 11.03 14.42 -7.91
C ALA A 298 9.61 14.07 -8.39
N TYR A 299 8.97 13.03 -7.81
CA TYR A 299 7.69 12.52 -8.29
C TYR A 299 6.59 12.61 -7.23
N THR A 300 5.37 12.90 -7.69
CA THR A 300 4.20 13.09 -6.83
C THR A 300 3.91 11.87 -5.98
N SER A 301 3.95 10.66 -6.55
CA SER A 301 3.67 9.42 -5.82
C SER A 301 4.69 9.14 -4.72
N ASP A 302 5.98 9.45 -4.94
CA ASP A 302 7.00 9.39 -3.88
C ASP A 302 6.70 10.36 -2.74
N LYS A 303 6.27 11.59 -3.07
CA LYS A 303 5.92 12.59 -2.06
C LYS A 303 4.70 12.18 -1.24
N VAL A 304 3.70 11.54 -1.86
CA VAL A 304 2.56 10.95 -1.16
C VAL A 304 3.06 9.91 -0.16
N VAL A 305 3.88 8.94 -0.60
CA VAL A 305 4.41 7.89 0.29
C VAL A 305 5.22 8.49 1.44
N ALA A 306 6.15 9.42 1.15
CA ALA A 306 6.97 10.07 2.16
C ALA A 306 6.13 10.80 3.23
N ARG A 307 5.00 11.38 2.81
CA ARG A 307 4.19 12.24 3.68
C ARG A 307 3.07 11.51 4.38
N THR A 308 2.50 10.46 3.80
CA THR A 308 1.22 9.91 4.26
C THR A 308 1.29 8.43 4.61
N TYR A 309 2.27 7.68 4.11
CA TYR A 309 2.38 6.26 4.40
C TYR A 309 3.03 6.04 5.79
N PRO A 310 2.37 5.35 6.73
CA PRO A 310 2.95 5.03 8.04
C PRO A 310 4.26 4.23 7.91
N GLY A 311 5.37 4.80 8.37
CA GLY A 311 6.72 4.24 8.21
C GLY A 311 7.41 4.55 6.87
N GLY A 312 6.78 5.35 6.01
CA GLY A 312 7.34 5.84 4.74
C GLY A 312 7.66 4.74 3.72
N HIS A 313 8.61 5.03 2.84
CA HIS A 313 9.04 4.16 1.75
C HIS A 313 9.53 2.78 2.19
N ALA A 314 10.30 2.71 3.27
CA ALA A 314 10.80 1.43 3.78
C ALA A 314 9.64 0.52 4.21
N ALA A 315 8.66 1.07 4.92
CA ALA A 315 7.48 0.31 5.33
C ALA A 315 6.55 -0.05 4.16
N LEU A 316 6.47 0.80 3.12
CA LEU A 316 5.77 0.44 1.89
C LEU A 316 6.45 -0.73 1.17
N PHE A 317 7.78 -0.76 1.11
CA PHE A 317 8.50 -1.89 0.52
C PHE A 317 8.26 -3.19 1.30
N ASP A 318 8.33 -3.13 2.64
CA ASP A 318 7.98 -4.26 3.51
C ASP A 318 6.53 -4.69 3.32
N MET A 319 5.59 -3.77 3.08
CA MET A 319 4.21 -4.12 2.77
C MET A 319 4.08 -4.90 1.46
N LEU A 320 4.80 -4.52 0.39
CA LEU A 320 4.79 -5.28 -0.86
C LEU A 320 5.32 -6.71 -0.66
N LEU A 321 6.39 -6.86 0.12
CA LEU A 321 6.95 -8.15 0.49
C LEU A 321 5.95 -8.96 1.34
N ALA A 322 5.38 -8.36 2.38
CA ALA A 322 4.41 -8.98 3.27
C ALA A 322 3.17 -9.44 2.50
N THR A 323 2.65 -8.61 1.60
CA THR A 323 1.54 -8.97 0.70
C THR A 323 1.88 -10.23 -0.10
N ARG A 324 3.08 -10.34 -0.68
CA ARG A 324 3.48 -11.54 -1.42
C ARG A 324 3.59 -12.77 -0.51
N LEU A 325 4.16 -12.63 0.68
CA LEU A 325 4.24 -13.71 1.67
C LEU A 325 2.85 -14.19 2.10
N ILE A 326 1.92 -13.26 2.31
CA ILE A 326 0.53 -13.56 2.67
C ILE A 326 -0.18 -14.30 1.53
N GLN A 327 -0.11 -13.76 0.30
CA GLN A 327 -0.77 -14.33 -0.87
C GLN A 327 -0.26 -15.74 -1.23
N THR A 328 1.02 -16.02 -0.96
CA THR A 328 1.61 -17.35 -1.15
C THR A 328 1.38 -18.29 0.03
N GLY A 329 0.86 -17.78 1.15
CA GLY A 329 0.65 -18.55 2.38
C GLY A 329 1.95 -18.99 3.06
N ALA A 330 3.05 -18.26 2.86
CA ALA A 330 4.38 -18.60 3.37
C ALA A 330 4.42 -18.71 4.91
N HIS A 331 3.53 -18.01 5.62
CA HIS A 331 3.43 -18.00 7.07
C HIS A 331 2.58 -19.14 7.67
N LYS A 332 1.79 -19.85 6.85
CA LYS A 332 0.74 -20.77 7.34
C LYS A 332 1.26 -21.95 8.15
N GLU A 333 2.44 -22.46 7.84
CA GLU A 333 3.02 -23.58 8.59
C GLU A 333 3.47 -23.15 9.98
N THR A 334 4.23 -22.05 10.07
CA THR A 334 4.64 -21.44 11.34
C THR A 334 3.43 -21.10 12.20
N HIS A 335 2.38 -20.53 11.64
CA HIS A 335 1.17 -20.19 12.42
C HIS A 335 0.47 -21.40 13.01
N ARG A 336 0.37 -22.51 12.26
CA ARG A 336 -0.21 -23.74 12.80
C ARG A 336 0.60 -24.23 14.00
N ALA A 337 1.93 -24.21 13.91
CA ALA A 337 2.80 -24.61 15.01
C ALA A 337 2.62 -23.70 16.24
N VAL A 338 2.55 -22.38 16.05
CA VAL A 338 2.33 -21.42 17.13
C VAL A 338 0.94 -21.57 17.75
N ALA A 339 -0.11 -21.72 16.93
CA ALA A 339 -1.47 -21.92 17.42
C ALA A 339 -1.59 -23.20 18.26
N THR A 340 -1.04 -24.33 17.78
CA THR A 340 -1.00 -25.59 18.55
C THR A 340 -0.24 -25.44 19.86
N PHE A 341 0.90 -24.74 19.85
CA PHE A 341 1.66 -24.47 21.07
C PHE A 341 0.84 -23.72 22.13
N PHE A 342 0.09 -22.69 21.73
CA PHE A 342 -0.77 -21.93 22.64
C PHE A 342 -2.05 -22.68 23.03
N ASP A 343 -2.60 -23.51 22.14
CA ASP A 343 -3.73 -24.38 22.49
C ASP A 343 -3.37 -25.33 23.62
N ASP A 344 -2.21 -26.01 23.51
CA ASP A 344 -1.69 -26.93 24.53
C ASP A 344 -1.33 -26.22 25.85
N PHE A 345 -0.97 -24.94 25.76
CA PHE A 345 -0.54 -24.17 26.92
C PHE A 345 -1.67 -23.39 27.61
N SER A 346 -2.81 -23.21 26.94
CA SER A 346 -3.93 -22.36 27.37
C SER A 346 -4.40 -22.60 28.82
N GLU A 347 -4.56 -23.86 29.25
CA GLU A 347 -5.06 -24.21 30.59
C GLU A 347 -4.15 -23.70 31.73
N ARG A 348 -2.85 -23.61 31.47
CA ARG A 348 -1.85 -23.18 32.46
C ARG A 348 -1.41 -21.73 32.24
N TYR A 349 -1.77 -21.13 31.11
CA TYR A 349 -1.32 -19.79 30.72
C TYR A 349 -1.59 -18.78 31.84
N GLU A 350 -2.80 -18.76 32.39
CA GLU A 350 -3.14 -17.78 33.44
C GLU A 350 -2.45 -18.03 34.78
N GLN A 351 -2.19 -19.30 35.11
CA GLN A 351 -1.56 -19.70 36.39
C GLN A 351 -0.03 -19.53 36.35
N VAL A 352 0.57 -19.65 35.17
CA VAL A 352 2.01 -19.57 34.96
C VAL A 352 2.47 -18.11 34.82
N TRP A 353 1.55 -17.17 34.54
CA TRP A 353 1.89 -15.81 34.17
C TRP A 353 1.10 -14.75 34.98
N GLU A 354 1.55 -14.46 36.21
CA GLU A 354 1.41 -13.12 36.78
C GLU A 354 2.58 -12.24 36.30
N MET A 355 2.61 -11.96 35.00
CA MET A 355 3.71 -11.21 34.37
C MET A 355 3.69 -9.73 34.78
N PRO A 356 4.85 -9.08 34.97
CA PRO A 356 4.90 -7.62 35.06
C PRO A 356 4.28 -6.90 33.84
N THR A 357 4.30 -7.52 32.65
CA THR A 357 3.50 -7.10 31.46
C THR A 357 2.02 -6.90 31.80
N ILE A 358 1.44 -7.90 32.45
CA ILE A 358 0.02 -7.94 32.83
C ILE A 358 -0.28 -6.84 33.85
N VAL A 359 0.64 -6.60 34.78
CA VAL A 359 0.53 -5.52 35.74
C VAL A 359 0.56 -4.18 35.03
N THR A 360 1.48 -3.94 34.09
CA THR A 360 1.63 -2.62 33.45
C THR A 360 0.45 -2.25 32.58
N VAL A 361 -0.07 -3.15 31.76
CA VAL A 361 -1.24 -2.79 30.95
C VAL A 361 -2.48 -2.59 31.84
N ARG A 362 -2.65 -3.36 32.92
CA ARG A 362 -3.74 -3.15 33.92
C ARG A 362 -3.61 -1.84 34.67
N THR A 363 -2.42 -1.56 35.21
CA THR A 363 -2.20 -0.46 36.17
C THR A 363 -1.82 0.85 35.53
N HIS A 364 -1.26 0.81 34.31
CA HIS A 364 -0.76 2.00 33.63
C HIS A 364 -1.51 2.26 32.32
N MET A 365 -1.50 1.33 31.36
CA MET A 365 -2.05 1.60 30.02
C MET A 365 -3.58 1.80 30.03
N ALA A 366 -4.31 0.96 30.77
CA ALA A 366 -5.77 1.05 30.86
C ALA A 366 -6.24 2.28 31.65
N VAL A 367 -5.47 2.74 32.65
CA VAL A 367 -5.85 3.84 33.55
C VAL A 367 -5.38 5.20 33.05
N SER A 368 -4.21 5.26 32.41
CA SER A 368 -3.56 6.53 32.06
C SER A 368 -3.99 7.10 30.70
N TYR A 369 -4.70 6.32 29.88
CA TYR A 369 -5.09 6.71 28.53
C TYR A 369 -6.59 6.50 28.27
N ASP A 370 -7.12 7.25 27.30
CA ASP A 370 -8.51 7.11 26.85
C ASP A 370 -8.65 5.91 25.90
N TRP A 371 -9.68 5.10 26.15
CA TRP A 371 -10.05 3.91 25.38
C TRP A 371 -11.52 3.90 24.95
N ARG A 372 -12.22 5.04 25.06
CA ARG A 372 -13.64 5.13 24.69
C ARG A 372 -13.87 4.95 23.19
N GLY A 373 -14.81 4.07 22.87
CA GLY A 373 -15.20 3.75 21.50
C GLY A 373 -14.93 2.29 21.14
N THR A 374 -14.44 2.07 19.93
CA THR A 374 -14.15 0.73 19.37
C THR A 374 -12.68 0.38 19.51
N VAL A 375 -12.38 -0.82 20.02
CA VAL A 375 -11.02 -1.32 20.21
C VAL A 375 -10.84 -2.60 19.41
N LEU A 376 -9.83 -2.65 18.55
CA LEU A 376 -9.32 -3.90 17.99
C LEU A 376 -8.12 -4.36 18.80
N ASP A 377 -8.21 -5.54 19.40
CA ASP A 377 -7.13 -6.17 20.16
C ASP A 377 -6.59 -7.39 19.38
N MET A 378 -5.40 -7.21 18.79
CA MET A 378 -4.71 -8.23 18.02
C MET A 378 -3.85 -9.12 18.91
N ALA A 379 -3.88 -10.43 18.65
CA ALA A 379 -3.35 -11.44 19.56
C ALA A 379 -3.95 -11.29 20.98
N CYS A 380 -5.28 -11.22 21.05
CA CYS A 380 -5.98 -10.92 22.30
C CYS A 380 -5.76 -11.97 23.40
N GLY A 381 -5.30 -13.18 23.03
CA GLY A 381 -4.98 -14.27 23.93
C GLY A 381 -6.16 -14.64 24.82
N SER A 382 -5.90 -14.73 26.14
CA SER A 382 -6.95 -15.00 27.13
C SER A 382 -7.78 -13.77 27.50
N GLY A 383 -7.71 -12.67 26.74
CA GLY A 383 -8.52 -11.47 26.95
C GLY A 383 -7.93 -10.50 27.97
N PHE A 384 -6.61 -10.38 27.97
CA PHE A 384 -5.88 -9.60 28.98
C PHE A 384 -6.21 -8.10 28.95
N LEU A 385 -6.21 -7.47 27.77
CA LEU A 385 -6.57 -6.06 27.62
C LEU A 385 -8.03 -5.80 28.01
N GLY A 386 -8.96 -6.65 27.58
CA GLY A 386 -10.37 -6.50 27.93
C GLY A 386 -10.63 -6.54 29.43
N HIS A 387 -9.91 -7.39 30.16
CA HIS A 387 -9.98 -7.40 31.62
C HIS A 387 -9.36 -6.15 32.26
N ALA A 388 -8.23 -5.67 31.76
CA ALA A 388 -7.64 -4.41 32.21
C ALA A 388 -8.59 -3.21 32.04
N LEU A 389 -9.27 -3.12 30.89
CA LEU A 389 -10.25 -2.07 30.62
C LEU A 389 -11.53 -2.22 31.45
N HIS A 390 -11.95 -3.44 31.76
CA HIS A 390 -13.01 -3.70 32.72
C HIS A 390 -12.67 -3.14 34.10
N ASP A 391 -11.49 -3.47 34.62
CA ASP A 391 -11.07 -3.06 35.96
C ASP A 391 -10.86 -1.54 36.06
N ALA A 392 -10.48 -0.90 34.95
CA ALA A 392 -10.45 0.56 34.82
C ALA A 392 -11.86 1.20 34.66
N GLY A 393 -12.94 0.40 34.60
CA GLY A 393 -14.33 0.88 34.60
C GLY A 393 -14.95 1.14 33.22
N TYR A 394 -14.23 0.92 32.11
CA TYR A 394 -14.72 1.21 30.75
C TYR A 394 -15.87 0.29 30.31
N ILE A 395 -15.79 -1.00 30.68
CA ILE A 395 -16.79 -1.99 30.25
C ILE A 395 -18.09 -1.84 31.07
N ILE A 396 -17.97 -1.57 32.38
CA ILE A 396 -19.12 -1.39 33.28
C ILE A 396 -19.96 -0.17 32.84
N THR A 397 -19.31 0.87 32.31
CA THR A 397 -19.97 2.07 31.83
C THR A 397 -20.44 1.97 30.37
N ALA A 398 -20.31 0.79 29.73
CA ALA A 398 -20.56 0.57 28.31
C ALA A 398 -19.86 1.58 27.39
N ALA A 399 -18.69 2.08 27.83
CA ALA A 399 -17.95 3.12 27.14
C ALA A 399 -16.99 2.57 26.06
N VAL A 400 -16.83 1.24 26.00
CA VAL A 400 -15.93 0.55 25.07
C VAL A 400 -16.55 -0.72 24.49
N THR A 401 -16.28 -0.97 23.21
CA THR A 401 -16.57 -2.24 22.51
C THR A 401 -15.27 -2.84 22.01
N ILE A 402 -14.98 -4.08 22.37
CA ILE A 402 -13.68 -4.71 22.09
C ILE A 402 -13.88 -5.88 21.11
N THR A 403 -13.24 -5.79 19.94
CA THR A 403 -13.11 -6.88 18.98
C THR A 403 -11.77 -7.55 19.19
N GLY A 404 -11.77 -8.86 19.44
CA GLY A 404 -10.55 -9.65 19.61
C GLY A 404 -10.26 -10.49 18.37
N VAL A 405 -8.97 -10.63 18.05
CA VAL A 405 -8.47 -11.61 17.09
C VAL A 405 -7.32 -12.40 17.69
N ASP A 406 -7.36 -13.73 17.55
CA ASP A 406 -6.29 -14.61 17.99
C ASP A 406 -6.13 -15.80 17.04
N ILE A 407 -4.95 -16.41 17.01
CA ILE A 407 -4.68 -17.62 16.22
C ILE A 407 -5.05 -18.90 16.97
N SER A 408 -5.11 -18.87 18.30
CA SER A 408 -5.44 -20.01 19.16
C SER A 408 -6.93 -19.99 19.56
N PRO A 409 -7.72 -20.98 19.09
CA PRO A 409 -9.09 -21.17 19.55
C PRO A 409 -9.19 -21.34 21.08
N SER A 410 -8.25 -22.07 21.70
CA SER A 410 -8.31 -22.35 23.13
C SER A 410 -8.08 -21.09 23.95
N MET A 411 -7.12 -20.24 23.57
CA MET A 411 -6.87 -18.95 24.24
C MET A 411 -8.11 -18.03 24.14
N ALA A 412 -8.67 -17.89 22.94
CA ALA A 412 -9.87 -17.09 22.67
C ALA A 412 -11.16 -17.66 23.32
N SER A 413 -11.12 -18.90 23.81
CA SER A 413 -12.24 -19.55 24.50
C SER A 413 -12.23 -19.35 26.02
N SER A 414 -11.16 -18.75 26.57
CA SER A 414 -11.01 -18.48 28.00
C SER A 414 -12.19 -17.69 28.57
N GLU A 415 -12.48 -17.90 29.86
CA GLU A 415 -13.60 -17.24 30.55
C GLU A 415 -13.50 -15.71 30.46
N ARG A 416 -12.30 -15.18 30.66
CA ARG A 416 -11.99 -13.75 30.58
C ARG A 416 -12.26 -13.19 29.18
N ALA A 417 -11.75 -13.83 28.12
CA ALA A 417 -12.02 -13.42 26.75
C ALA A 417 -13.52 -13.45 26.43
N ARG A 418 -14.24 -14.51 26.84
CA ARG A 418 -15.69 -14.64 26.65
C ARG A 418 -16.50 -13.56 27.38
N LYS A 419 -16.01 -13.06 28.50
CA LYS A 419 -16.70 -12.07 29.34
C LYS A 419 -16.56 -10.64 28.83
N TYR A 420 -15.41 -10.30 28.26
CA TYR A 420 -15.06 -8.89 27.98
C TYR A 420 -15.02 -8.49 26.51
N TYR A 421 -15.09 -9.45 25.59
CA TYR A 421 -14.97 -9.20 24.15
C TYR A 421 -16.28 -9.43 23.41
N THR A 422 -16.50 -8.67 22.34
CA THR A 422 -17.59 -8.90 21.39
C THR A 422 -17.47 -10.30 20.79
N ARG A 423 -18.61 -10.99 20.68
CA ARG A 423 -18.68 -12.36 20.15
C ARG A 423 -19.17 -12.36 18.69
N PRO A 424 -18.65 -13.26 17.85
CA PRO A 424 -17.53 -14.17 18.12
C PRO A 424 -16.18 -13.44 18.16
N ILE A 425 -15.23 -13.96 18.94
CA ILE A 425 -13.82 -13.58 18.79
C ILE A 425 -13.31 -14.20 17.49
N HIS A 426 -12.56 -13.43 16.71
CA HIS A 426 -12.07 -13.89 15.42
C HIS A 426 -10.89 -14.84 15.60
N ILE A 427 -10.96 -16.01 14.95
CA ILE A 427 -9.86 -16.96 14.89
C ILE A 427 -9.16 -16.80 13.55
N ALA A 428 -8.07 -16.04 13.51
CA ALA A 428 -7.34 -15.70 12.29
C ALA A 428 -5.91 -15.22 12.60
N PRO A 429 -4.96 -15.38 11.66
CA PRO A 429 -3.68 -14.66 11.69
C PRO A 429 -3.90 -13.14 11.73
N MET A 430 -3.19 -12.44 12.61
CA MET A 430 -3.39 -10.99 12.77
C MET A 430 -2.99 -10.23 11.51
N GLU A 431 -1.96 -10.69 10.80
CA GLU A 431 -1.46 -10.11 9.55
C GLU A 431 -2.39 -10.32 8.36
N GLU A 432 -3.30 -11.29 8.41
CA GLU A 432 -4.35 -11.42 7.40
C GLU A 432 -5.56 -10.57 7.83
N PHE A 433 -5.96 -10.68 9.09
CA PHE A 433 -7.15 -10.01 9.63
C PHE A 433 -7.06 -8.48 9.53
N ILE A 434 -5.91 -7.90 9.91
CA ILE A 434 -5.72 -6.44 9.92
C ILE A 434 -5.79 -5.84 8.51
N MET A 435 -5.39 -6.59 7.48
CA MET A 435 -5.40 -6.11 6.09
C MET A 435 -6.81 -5.94 5.52
N THR A 436 -7.75 -6.76 6.01
CA THR A 436 -9.18 -6.71 5.62
C THR A 436 -10.06 -5.96 6.62
N SER A 437 -9.50 -5.47 7.73
CA SER A 437 -10.26 -4.81 8.79
C SER A 437 -10.72 -3.40 8.40
N SER A 438 -11.84 -2.99 8.98
CA SER A 438 -12.32 -1.60 8.95
C SER A 438 -11.62 -0.75 10.00
N GLU A 439 -11.92 0.55 10.02
CA GLU A 439 -11.37 1.49 11.02
C GLU A 439 -11.90 1.18 12.45
N TYR A 440 -11.06 1.48 13.45
CA TYR A 440 -11.36 1.39 14.87
C TYR A 440 -10.90 2.67 15.57
N ASP A 441 -11.48 3.04 16.70
CA ASP A 441 -10.96 4.15 17.50
C ASP A 441 -9.55 3.85 18.02
N HIS A 442 -9.35 2.63 18.52
CA HIS A 442 -8.09 2.17 19.07
C HIS A 442 -7.70 0.83 18.47
N VAL A 443 -6.43 0.67 18.10
CA VAL A 443 -5.87 -0.62 17.68
C VAL A 443 -4.72 -0.99 18.61
N ALA A 444 -4.76 -2.20 19.16
CA ALA A 444 -3.83 -2.69 20.16
C ALA A 444 -3.22 -4.05 19.78
N CYS A 445 -1.99 -4.31 20.24
CA CYS A 445 -1.35 -5.61 20.17
C CYS A 445 -0.36 -5.76 21.34
N PHE A 446 -0.67 -6.61 22.32
CA PHE A 446 0.23 -6.90 23.44
C PHE A 446 0.61 -8.37 23.40
N ASN A 447 1.92 -8.67 23.39
CA ASN A 447 2.45 -10.03 23.40
C ASN A 447 2.05 -10.87 22.16
N GLY A 448 2.25 -10.31 20.96
CA GLY A 448 2.02 -11.01 19.69
C GLY A 448 3.05 -10.73 18.59
N PHE A 449 3.72 -9.58 18.62
CA PHE A 449 4.61 -9.13 17.55
C PHE A 449 5.92 -9.90 17.41
N GLN A 450 6.38 -10.57 18.46
CA GLN A 450 7.53 -11.47 18.37
C GLN A 450 7.26 -12.67 17.45
N TYR A 451 5.99 -13.00 17.15
CA TYR A 451 5.62 -14.09 16.25
C TYR A 451 5.51 -13.67 14.78
N LEU A 452 5.76 -12.40 14.48
CA LEU A 452 5.77 -11.87 13.13
C LEU A 452 7.23 -11.70 12.64
N PRO A 453 7.58 -12.24 11.47
CA PRO A 453 8.83 -11.87 10.81
C PRO A 453 8.93 -10.35 10.61
N PRO A 454 10.14 -9.74 10.62
CA PRO A 454 10.32 -8.29 10.54
C PRO A 454 9.51 -7.59 9.45
N VAL A 455 9.47 -8.17 8.25
CA VAL A 455 8.70 -7.65 7.10
C VAL A 455 7.19 -7.60 7.39
N ILE A 456 6.64 -8.68 7.97
CA ILE A 456 5.22 -8.76 8.32
C ILE A 456 4.90 -7.85 9.50
N PHE A 457 5.80 -7.77 10.50
CA PHE A 457 5.68 -6.85 11.62
C PHE A 457 5.54 -5.39 11.15
N THR A 458 6.43 -4.93 10.26
CA THR A 458 6.35 -3.58 9.69
C THR A 458 5.01 -3.34 8.98
N ALA A 459 4.58 -4.30 8.15
CA ALA A 459 3.33 -4.20 7.39
C ALA A 459 2.09 -4.13 8.30
N VAL A 460 2.02 -5.00 9.32
CA VAL A 460 0.95 -4.98 10.33
C VAL A 460 0.94 -3.65 11.07
N LEU A 461 2.10 -3.16 11.51
CA LEU A 461 2.20 -1.90 12.22
C LEU A 461 1.73 -0.72 11.36
N SER A 462 2.15 -0.66 10.08
CA SER A 462 1.64 0.36 9.15
C SER A 462 0.12 0.29 9.02
N ARG A 463 -0.46 -0.91 8.95
CA ARG A 463 -1.90 -1.07 8.83
C ARG A 463 -2.65 -0.68 10.10
N MET A 464 -2.11 -0.92 11.29
CA MET A 464 -2.69 -0.41 12.54
C MET A 464 -2.84 1.11 12.52
N PHE A 465 -1.79 1.83 12.08
CA PHE A 465 -1.83 3.30 11.98
C PHE A 465 -2.81 3.81 10.92
N MET A 466 -3.04 3.04 9.86
CA MET A 466 -4.04 3.39 8.85
C MET A 466 -5.48 3.22 9.34
N LEU A 467 -5.72 2.27 10.26
CA LEU A 467 -7.07 1.93 10.73
C LEU A 467 -7.48 2.64 12.01
N ALA A 468 -6.51 3.00 12.86
CA ALA A 468 -6.78 3.65 14.14
C ALA A 468 -7.18 5.13 13.97
N GLN A 469 -8.32 5.52 14.54
CA GLN A 469 -8.79 6.91 14.51
C GLN A 469 -8.26 7.76 15.65
N LYS A 470 -7.99 7.15 16.81
CA LYS A 470 -7.52 7.85 18.02
C LYS A 470 -6.15 7.38 18.48
N SER A 471 -5.89 6.06 18.49
CA SER A 471 -4.65 5.56 19.07
C SER A 471 -4.16 4.22 18.54
N VAL A 472 -2.84 4.03 18.61
CA VAL A 472 -2.18 2.74 18.42
C VAL A 472 -1.38 2.40 19.68
N SER A 473 -1.62 1.25 20.30
CA SER A 473 -0.90 0.79 21.50
C SER A 473 -0.30 -0.59 21.28
N PHE A 474 0.96 -0.80 21.64
CA PHE A 474 1.53 -2.13 21.51
C PHE A 474 2.77 -2.33 22.38
N GLU A 475 3.25 -3.56 22.40
CA GLU A 475 4.48 -3.97 23.06
C GLU A 475 5.43 -4.60 22.03
N VAL A 476 6.72 -4.28 22.13
CA VAL A 476 7.78 -4.95 21.37
C VAL A 476 8.78 -5.57 22.33
N ASP A 477 8.81 -6.89 22.33
CA ASP A 477 9.68 -7.72 23.15
C ASP A 477 11.13 -7.65 22.64
N ASN A 478 12.06 -7.32 23.53
CA ASN A 478 13.48 -7.48 23.30
C ASN A 478 13.87 -8.93 23.57
N MET A 479 13.72 -9.77 22.54
CA MET A 479 13.95 -11.21 22.60
C MET A 479 15.45 -11.56 22.48
N PRO A 480 16.11 -12.07 23.53
CA PRO A 480 17.50 -12.50 23.43
C PRO A 480 17.62 -13.72 22.50
N GLN A 481 18.69 -13.79 21.70
CA GLN A 481 18.86 -14.85 20.69
C GLN A 481 18.77 -16.26 21.29
N GLU A 482 19.36 -16.46 22.48
CA GLU A 482 19.29 -17.75 23.17
C GLU A 482 17.84 -18.16 23.52
N HIS A 483 16.99 -17.19 23.88
CA HIS A 483 15.57 -17.45 24.13
C HIS A 483 14.84 -17.82 22.84
N ILE A 484 15.11 -17.09 21.75
CA ILE A 484 14.57 -17.38 20.41
C ILE A 484 14.91 -18.82 19.99
N ASP A 485 16.18 -19.20 20.07
CA ASP A 485 16.65 -20.52 19.62
C ASP A 485 15.98 -21.66 20.41
N ARG A 486 15.87 -21.51 21.74
CA ARG A 486 15.22 -22.50 22.61
C ARG A 486 13.72 -22.61 22.34
N THR A 487 13.03 -21.47 22.18
CA THR A 487 11.59 -21.47 21.93
C THR A 487 11.27 -22.00 20.54
N ASN A 488 12.01 -21.61 19.51
CA ASN A 488 11.86 -22.14 18.15
C ASN A 488 12.08 -23.66 18.11
N LYS A 489 13.07 -24.18 18.86
CA LYS A 489 13.27 -25.63 19.02
C LYS A 489 12.07 -26.32 19.66
N ARG A 490 11.40 -25.67 20.62
CA ARG A 490 10.22 -26.22 21.30
C ARG A 490 8.96 -26.16 20.43
N VAL A 491 8.76 -25.06 19.70
CA VAL A 491 7.66 -24.90 18.75
C VAL A 491 7.85 -25.79 17.52
N GLY A 492 9.10 -26.12 17.18
CA GLY A 492 9.44 -26.91 15.99
C GLY A 492 9.45 -26.10 14.70
N SER A 493 9.49 -24.77 14.80
CA SER A 493 9.44 -23.83 13.67
C SER A 493 10.16 -22.52 14.05
N PRO A 494 10.77 -21.78 13.09
CA PRO A 494 11.30 -20.43 13.32
C PRO A 494 10.16 -19.43 13.55
N ALA A 495 9.58 -19.48 14.75
CA ALA A 495 8.38 -18.74 15.11
C ALA A 495 8.65 -17.41 15.79
N LEU A 496 9.76 -17.27 16.52
CA LEU A 496 10.09 -16.05 17.26
C LEU A 496 11.13 -15.18 16.54
N PHE A 497 10.93 -13.88 16.62
CA PHE A 497 11.77 -12.82 16.07
C PHE A 497 12.00 -11.71 17.10
N ASN A 498 13.20 -11.11 17.09
CA ASN A 498 13.47 -9.87 17.81
C ASN A 498 13.17 -8.68 16.89
N ASN A 499 12.03 -8.03 17.11
CA ASN A 499 11.58 -6.89 16.30
C ASN A 499 12.00 -5.53 16.86
N THR A 500 12.78 -5.47 17.96
CA THR A 500 13.29 -4.20 18.51
C THR A 500 14.09 -3.38 17.47
N PRO A 501 15.01 -3.96 16.68
CA PRO A 501 15.72 -3.21 15.64
C PRO A 501 14.79 -2.70 14.53
N THR A 502 13.75 -3.47 14.20
CA THR A 502 12.76 -3.10 13.18
C THR A 502 11.90 -1.92 13.68
N MET A 503 11.42 -1.99 14.91
CA MET A 503 10.66 -0.90 15.55
C MET A 503 11.49 0.38 15.66
N ALA A 504 12.79 0.28 15.99
CA ALA A 504 13.67 1.45 16.08
C ALA A 504 13.84 2.21 14.76
N ARG A 505 13.65 1.54 13.61
CA ARG A 505 13.70 2.15 12.27
C ARG A 505 12.34 2.68 11.81
N PHE A 506 11.25 2.25 12.43
CA PHE A 506 9.90 2.64 12.04
C PHE A 506 9.67 4.12 12.38
N GLN A 507 9.44 4.94 11.36
CA GLN A 507 9.21 6.37 11.55
C GLN A 507 7.80 6.61 12.10
N THR A 508 7.70 7.45 13.13
CA THR A 508 6.40 7.92 13.63
C THR A 508 5.62 8.56 12.47
N PRO A 509 4.40 8.07 12.16
CA PRO A 509 3.63 8.60 11.05
C PRO A 509 3.24 10.07 11.28
N ASN A 510 3.10 10.86 10.21
CA ASN A 510 2.65 12.24 10.32
C ASN A 510 1.24 12.33 10.93
N GLY A 511 1.02 13.31 11.81
CA GLY A 511 -0.24 13.46 12.55
C GLY A 511 -0.40 12.47 13.71
N TRP A 512 0.68 11.81 14.12
CA TRP A 512 0.72 10.93 15.28
C TRP A 512 1.84 11.36 16.23
N LYS A 513 1.53 11.31 17.52
CA LYS A 513 2.48 11.60 18.59
C LYS A 513 2.71 10.36 19.44
N ARG A 514 3.98 10.02 19.66
CA ARG A 514 4.38 9.01 20.65
C ARG A 514 4.24 9.61 22.05
N VAL A 515 3.24 9.16 22.80
CA VAL A 515 2.93 9.66 24.15
C VAL A 515 3.33 8.67 25.25
N CYS A 516 3.68 7.43 24.90
CA CYS A 516 4.31 6.47 25.80
C CYS A 516 5.43 5.73 25.06
N GLU A 517 6.56 5.59 25.76
CA GLU A 517 7.65 4.67 25.44
C GLU A 517 8.23 4.24 26.79
N LYS A 518 7.90 3.04 27.23
CA LYS A 518 8.27 2.55 28.56
C LYS A 518 8.84 1.15 28.49
N GLU A 519 10.12 1.02 28.83
CA GLU A 519 10.77 -0.27 28.99
C GLU A 519 10.43 -0.90 30.34
N GLN A 520 10.28 -2.23 30.35
CA GLN A 520 10.15 -3.01 31.56
C GLN A 520 10.53 -4.48 31.36
N LEU A 521 10.77 -5.18 32.46
CA LEU A 521 10.79 -6.63 32.46
C LEU A 521 9.40 -7.15 32.09
N LEU A 522 9.30 -8.05 31.11
CA LEU A 522 8.04 -8.70 30.74
C LEU A 522 7.86 -9.97 31.55
N PHE A 523 8.89 -10.81 31.56
CA PHE A 523 8.90 -12.04 32.31
C PHE A 523 10.31 -12.61 32.51
N HIS A 524 10.45 -13.41 33.56
CA HIS A 524 11.57 -14.32 33.73
C HIS A 524 11.17 -15.67 33.12
N SER A 525 11.84 -16.10 32.04
CA SER A 525 11.49 -17.35 31.36
C SER A 525 11.72 -18.55 32.29
N PRO A 526 10.68 -19.29 32.69
CA PRO A 526 10.84 -20.42 33.62
C PRO A 526 11.64 -21.58 33.00
N ASN A 527 11.73 -21.63 31.67
CA ASN A 527 12.42 -22.70 30.95
C ASN A 527 13.88 -22.36 30.64
N SER A 528 14.20 -21.07 30.47
CA SER A 528 15.56 -20.65 30.11
C SER A 528 16.29 -19.89 31.20
N GLY A 529 15.60 -19.40 32.24
CA GLY A 529 16.18 -18.53 33.26
C GLY A 529 16.59 -17.16 32.73
N ILE A 530 16.10 -16.78 31.54
CA ILE A 530 16.46 -15.54 30.85
C ILE A 530 15.36 -14.52 31.13
N ASP A 531 15.79 -13.31 31.51
CA ASP A 531 14.91 -12.15 31.60
C ASP A 531 14.61 -11.62 30.20
N VAL A 532 13.32 -11.51 29.88
CA VAL A 532 12.85 -10.90 28.64
C VAL A 532 12.25 -9.54 28.99
N HIS A 533 12.85 -8.49 28.43
CA HIS A 533 12.37 -7.12 28.55
C HIS A 533 11.53 -6.75 27.33
N GLY A 534 10.73 -5.69 27.43
CA GLY A 534 9.95 -5.18 26.33
C GLY A 534 9.65 -3.70 26.50
N VAL A 535 9.34 -3.04 25.38
CA VAL A 535 9.00 -1.63 25.35
C VAL A 535 7.54 -1.46 24.97
N PHE A 536 6.81 -0.77 25.83
CA PHE A 536 5.41 -0.39 25.60
C PHE A 536 5.35 0.93 24.87
N TYR A 537 4.57 0.95 23.80
CA TYR A 537 4.33 2.12 22.99
C TYR A 537 2.87 2.52 23.05
N ARG A 538 2.63 3.83 23.11
CA ARG A 538 1.34 4.45 22.85
C ARG A 538 1.56 5.61 21.90
N PHE A 539 0.84 5.57 20.80
CA PHE A 539 0.71 6.67 19.87
C PHE A 539 -0.73 7.19 19.92
N GLU A 540 -0.88 8.50 19.94
CA GLU A 540 -2.17 9.16 19.84
C GLU A 540 -2.18 10.06 18.62
N ARG A 541 -3.32 10.05 17.93
CA ARG A 541 -3.52 10.88 16.76
C ARG A 541 -3.59 12.33 17.22
N GLU A 542 -2.79 13.18 16.61
CA GLU A 542 -2.85 14.60 16.90
C GLU A 542 -4.20 15.15 16.42
N PRO A 543 -4.77 16.14 17.12
CA PRO A 543 -5.93 16.85 16.60
C PRO A 543 -5.59 17.34 15.20
N LYS A 544 -6.47 17.08 14.23
CA LYS A 544 -6.31 17.68 12.90
C LYS A 544 -6.39 19.20 13.08
N GLU A 545 -5.24 19.87 13.11
CA GLU A 545 -5.21 21.30 12.81
C GLU A 545 -5.79 21.43 11.40
N ALA A 546 -6.68 22.39 11.19
CA ALA A 546 -7.11 22.73 9.83
C ALA A 546 -5.85 23.09 9.05
N SER A 547 -5.36 22.21 8.18
CA SER A 547 -4.20 22.51 7.37
C SER A 547 -4.58 23.71 6.50
N GLY A 548 -3.83 24.80 6.62
CA GLY A 548 -3.95 25.90 5.67
C GLY A 548 -3.59 25.40 4.27
N ASP A 549 -4.16 26.01 3.23
CA ASP A 549 -3.98 25.60 1.83
C ASP A 549 -2.52 25.34 1.43
N GLU A 550 -1.56 26.08 2.01
CA GLU A 550 -0.13 25.92 1.73
C GLU A 550 0.44 24.59 2.23
N ASN A 551 -0.02 24.08 3.38
CA ASN A 551 0.50 22.85 3.94
C ASN A 551 0.15 21.66 3.07
N ASP A 552 -0.95 21.67 2.31
CA ASP A 552 -1.41 20.51 1.54
C ASP A 552 -0.65 20.29 0.22
N PHE A 553 0.19 21.24 -0.20
CA PHE A 553 1.03 21.08 -1.39
C PHE A 553 2.18 20.10 -1.16
N LEU A 554 2.57 19.39 -2.23
CA LEU A 554 3.64 18.40 -2.26
C LEU A 554 4.88 18.90 -3.00
#